data_AF-A0A951JNP9-F1
#
_entry.id   AF-A0A951JNP9-F1
#
_cell.length_a   1.000
_cell.length_b   1.000
_cell.length_c   1.000
_cell.angle_alpha   90.00
_cell.angle_beta   90.00
_cell.angle_gamma   90.00
#
_symmetry.space_group_name_H-M   'P 1'
#
loop_
_entity.id
_entity.type
_entity.pdbx_description
1 polymer ?
#
loop_
_entity_poly.entity_id
_entity_poly.type
_entity_poly.pdbx_seq_one_letter_code
_entity_poly.pdbx_strand_id
1 'polypeptide(L)'
;MSDDGFKKGLDSLDQGPAPSDAPDDGAPPPAGDLPPHPSVDALREEFGAGVLRHELVAGDEHIVYIPPERAAEVLGWLRDQQGYDFLQDLTAVDYGGGRAIQVVYQLWSIERKLNLRVKCELPLDALEIDTVYFLWRAADWLEREVYDMFGVVFRGHPDLRRILMPYNYAEGH
;
A
#
# COMPACT_ATOMS: atom_id res chain seq x y z
N MET A 1 -39.40 22.63 -21.88
CA MET A 1 -38.46 21.55 -21.54
C MET A 1 -37.75 22.00 -20.29
N SER A 2 -38.18 21.48 -19.13
CA SER A 2 -37.83 22.07 -17.84
C SER A 2 -36.38 21.80 -17.46
N ASP A 3 -35.67 22.88 -17.15
CA ASP A 3 -34.29 23.03 -16.66
C ASP A 3 -34.03 22.36 -15.29
N ASP A 4 -35.05 21.68 -14.76
CA ASP A 4 -35.11 21.12 -13.41
C ASP A 4 -34.42 19.74 -13.31
N GLY A 5 -34.29 19.03 -14.44
CA GLY A 5 -33.65 17.71 -14.47
C GLY A 5 -32.12 17.78 -14.44
N PHE A 6 -31.54 18.85 -14.98
CA PHE A 6 -30.09 19.01 -15.09
C PHE A 6 -29.47 19.47 -13.77
N LYS A 7 -30.10 20.42 -13.06
CA LYS A 7 -29.68 20.85 -11.71
C LYS A 7 -29.71 19.70 -10.70
N LYS A 8 -30.78 18.89 -10.73
CA LYS A 8 -30.94 17.75 -9.83
C LYS A 8 -29.83 16.70 -9.96
N GLY A 9 -29.26 16.54 -11.16
CA GLY A 9 -28.13 15.63 -11.41
C GLY A 9 -26.78 16.21 -11.01
N LEU A 10 -26.64 17.54 -10.96
CA LEU A 10 -25.43 18.21 -10.50
C LEU A 10 -25.36 18.25 -8.96
N ASP A 11 -26.50 18.46 -8.31
CA ASP A 11 -26.61 18.44 -6.85
C ASP A 11 -26.35 17.05 -6.23
N SER A 12 -26.52 15.96 -7.01
CA SER A 12 -26.15 14.60 -6.58
C SER A 12 -24.66 14.29 -6.67
N LEU A 13 -23.87 15.11 -7.38
CA LEU A 13 -22.42 14.95 -7.47
C LEU A 13 -21.69 15.63 -6.29
N ASP A 14 -22.32 16.60 -5.63
CA ASP A 14 -21.76 17.33 -4.48
C ASP A 14 -21.87 16.54 -3.16
N GLN A 15 -22.71 15.49 -3.14
CA GLN A 15 -22.91 14.66 -1.94
C GLN A 15 -21.92 13.49 -1.82
N GLY A 16 -21.02 13.32 -2.80
CA GLY A 16 -20.13 12.16 -2.88
C GLY A 16 -20.90 10.84 -3.02
N PRO A 17 -20.21 9.71 -3.23
CA PRO A 17 -20.85 8.41 -3.08
C PRO A 17 -21.38 8.29 -1.64
N ALA A 18 -22.56 7.71 -1.48
CA ALA A 18 -23.04 7.36 -0.15
C ALA A 18 -21.95 6.51 0.56
N PRO A 19 -21.67 6.78 1.84
CA PRO A 19 -20.75 5.94 2.60
C PRO A 19 -21.22 4.48 2.46
N SER A 20 -20.27 3.59 2.21
CA SER A 20 -20.59 2.16 2.17
C SER A 20 -21.25 1.80 3.49
N ASP A 21 -22.43 1.15 3.44
CA ASP A 21 -23.09 0.59 4.63
C ASP A 21 -22.26 -0.56 5.27
N ALA A 22 -21.06 -0.84 4.75
CA ALA A 22 -20.10 -1.68 5.42
C ALA A 22 -19.69 -1.02 6.75
N PRO A 23 -19.71 -1.75 7.88
CA PRO A 23 -18.99 -1.30 9.06
C PRO A 23 -17.52 -1.11 8.66
N ASP A 24 -17.04 0.14 8.67
CA ASP A 24 -15.62 0.45 8.69
C ASP A 24 -15.18 0.53 10.16
N ASP A 25 -15.21 -0.62 10.83
CA ASP A 25 -14.66 -0.76 12.18
C ASP A 25 -13.17 -1.12 12.15
N GLY A 26 -12.57 -1.28 10.97
CA GLY A 26 -11.21 -1.77 10.79
C GLY A 26 -10.99 -3.14 11.46
N ALA A 27 -12.07 -3.83 11.85
CA ALA A 27 -11.99 -5.11 12.50
C ALA A 27 -11.70 -6.14 11.41
N PRO A 28 -10.59 -6.89 11.50
CA PRO A 28 -10.37 -7.98 10.56
C PRO A 28 -11.58 -8.91 10.61
N PRO A 29 -12.01 -9.48 9.48
CA PRO A 29 -13.08 -10.47 9.47
C PRO A 29 -12.79 -11.52 10.55
N PRO A 30 -13.82 -12.06 11.23
CA PRO A 30 -13.63 -13.05 12.29
C PRO A 30 -12.71 -14.15 11.75
N ALA A 31 -11.71 -14.52 12.55
CA ALA A 31 -10.70 -15.52 12.21
C ALA A 31 -11.35 -16.90 12.00
N GLY A 32 -12.00 -17.09 10.85
CA GLY A 32 -12.17 -18.39 10.24
C GLY A 32 -10.87 -18.80 9.56
N ASP A 33 -10.77 -20.08 9.21
CA ASP A 33 -9.63 -20.59 8.44
C ASP A 33 -9.56 -19.84 7.10
N LEU A 34 -8.68 -18.84 7.02
CA LEU A 34 -8.43 -18.10 5.79
C LEU A 34 -7.97 -19.11 4.73
N PRO A 35 -8.43 -19.01 3.46
CA PRO A 35 -7.85 -19.78 2.37
C PRO A 35 -6.32 -19.73 2.44
N PRO A 36 -5.62 -20.86 2.34
CA PRO A 36 -4.18 -20.89 2.52
C PRO A 36 -3.50 -20.10 1.41
N HIS A 37 -2.50 -19.30 1.77
CA HIS A 37 -1.63 -18.64 0.81
C HIS A 37 -0.20 -19.11 1.05
N PRO A 38 0.40 -19.89 0.13
CA PRO A 38 1.67 -20.58 0.37
C PRO A 38 2.81 -19.61 0.73
N SER A 39 2.84 -18.41 0.14
CA SER A 39 3.86 -17.42 0.51
C SER A 39 3.62 -16.79 1.88
N VAL A 40 2.39 -16.74 2.40
CA VAL A 40 2.09 -16.22 3.75
C VAL A 40 2.53 -17.24 4.79
N ASP A 41 2.30 -18.53 4.52
CA ASP A 41 2.77 -19.62 5.38
C ASP A 41 4.30 -19.64 5.42
N ALA A 42 4.96 -19.60 4.26
CA ALA A 42 6.43 -19.54 4.18
C ALA A 42 7.00 -18.27 4.83
N LEU A 43 6.35 -17.12 4.68
CA LEU A 43 6.74 -15.87 5.32
C LEU A 43 6.68 -15.98 6.85
N ARG A 44 5.63 -16.63 7.40
CA ARG A 44 5.51 -16.87 8.84
C ARG A 44 6.56 -17.85 9.36
N GLU A 45 6.89 -18.87 8.58
CA GLU A 45 7.95 -19.83 8.93
C GLU A 45 9.33 -19.15 8.98
N GLU A 46 9.64 -18.31 8.00
CA GLU A 46 10.94 -17.61 7.92
C GLU A 46 11.05 -16.45 8.92
N PHE A 47 10.04 -15.59 8.98
CA PHE A 47 10.12 -14.31 9.69
C PHE A 47 9.42 -14.31 11.05
N GLY A 48 8.60 -15.32 11.35
CA GLY A 48 7.90 -15.47 12.62
C GLY A 48 7.16 -14.19 13.04
N ALA A 49 7.57 -13.62 14.17
CA ALA A 49 7.03 -12.36 14.71
C ALA A 49 7.27 -11.12 13.83
N GLY A 50 8.04 -11.25 12.74
CA GLY A 50 8.17 -10.22 11.70
C GLY A 50 6.92 -9.99 10.86
N VAL A 51 5.93 -10.88 10.95
CA VAL A 51 4.60 -10.70 10.35
C VAL A 51 3.65 -10.22 11.43
N LEU A 52 3.33 -8.93 11.42
CA LEU A 52 2.54 -8.28 12.48
C LEU A 52 1.06 -8.66 12.39
N ARG A 53 0.52 -8.69 11.17
CA ARG A 53 -0.89 -8.96 10.90
C ARG A 53 -1.04 -9.55 9.50
N HIS A 54 -2.04 -10.41 9.34
CA HIS A 54 -2.44 -10.98 8.05
C HIS A 54 -3.96 -10.85 7.92
N GLU A 55 -4.39 -10.27 6.81
CA GLU A 55 -5.79 -10.06 6.47
C GLU A 55 -6.11 -10.70 5.12
N LEU A 56 -7.39 -11.01 4.94
CA LEU A 56 -7.97 -11.35 3.66
C LEU A 56 -9.06 -10.34 3.34
N VAL A 57 -8.93 -9.67 2.21
CA VAL A 57 -9.88 -8.65 1.76
C VAL A 57 -10.44 -9.05 0.40
N ALA A 58 -11.69 -8.67 0.13
CA ALA A 58 -12.36 -8.93 -1.15
C ALA A 58 -12.41 -10.43 -1.59
N GLY A 59 -12.22 -11.36 -0.65
CA GLY A 59 -12.40 -12.81 -0.85
C GLY A 59 -11.13 -13.58 -1.21
N ASP A 60 -10.14 -12.95 -1.82
CA ASP A 60 -8.89 -13.61 -2.26
C ASP A 60 -7.62 -12.75 -2.14
N GLU A 61 -7.71 -11.48 -1.72
CA GLU A 61 -6.52 -10.63 -1.59
C GLU A 61 -5.89 -10.76 -0.21
N HIS A 62 -4.73 -11.41 -0.17
CA HIS A 62 -3.93 -11.54 1.03
C HIS A 62 -3.12 -10.27 1.29
N ILE A 63 -3.26 -9.72 2.50
CA ILE A 63 -2.52 -8.55 2.96
C ILE A 63 -1.69 -8.94 4.19
N VAL A 64 -0.39 -8.73 4.14
CA VAL A 64 0.50 -8.91 5.30
C VAL A 64 1.07 -7.58 5.74
N TYR A 65 1.11 -7.36 7.05
CA TYR A 65 1.71 -6.18 7.66
C TYR A 65 3.05 -6.58 8.26
N ILE A 66 4.07 -5.78 7.98
CA ILE A 66 5.43 -5.99 8.49
C ILE A 66 5.97 -4.67 9.07
N PRO A 67 6.96 -4.75 9.97
CA PRO A 67 7.62 -3.55 10.47
C PRO A 67 8.36 -2.82 9.33
N PRO A 68 8.28 -1.47 9.24
CA PRO A 68 8.97 -0.68 8.20
C PRO A 68 10.48 -0.96 8.13
N GLU A 69 11.12 -1.17 9.28
CA GLU A 69 12.55 -1.47 9.41
C GLU A 69 12.97 -2.82 8.80
N ARG A 70 12.00 -3.70 8.52
CA ARG A 70 12.24 -5.00 7.87
C ARG A 70 11.76 -5.05 6.43
N ALA A 71 11.21 -3.95 5.90
CA ALA A 71 10.55 -3.95 4.60
C ALA A 71 11.47 -4.42 3.47
N ALA A 72 12.66 -3.83 3.34
CA ALA A 72 13.61 -4.21 2.29
C ALA A 72 14.09 -5.67 2.40
N GLU A 73 14.32 -6.17 3.62
CA GLU A 73 14.70 -7.56 3.89
C GLU A 73 13.60 -8.52 3.44
N VAL A 74 12.38 -8.31 3.92
CA VAL A 74 11.22 -9.18 3.66
C VAL A 74 10.83 -9.14 2.19
N LEU A 75 10.79 -7.95 1.58
CA LEU A 75 10.47 -7.78 0.17
C LEU A 75 11.54 -8.41 -0.73
N GLY A 76 12.82 -8.31 -0.34
CA GLY A 76 13.91 -9.00 -1.03
C GLY A 76 13.76 -10.51 -0.99
N TRP A 77 13.43 -11.08 0.18
CA TRP A 77 13.14 -12.50 0.31
C TRP A 77 11.90 -12.93 -0.49
N LEU A 78 10.84 -12.13 -0.50
CA LEU A 78 9.64 -12.42 -1.32
C LEU A 78 10.00 -12.46 -2.81
N ARG A 79 10.81 -11.53 -3.30
CA ARG A 79 11.30 -11.53 -4.68
C ARG A 79 12.12 -12.79 -4.97
N ASP A 80 13.14 -13.06 -4.14
CA ASP A 80 14.19 -14.02 -4.45
C ASP A 80 13.80 -15.47 -4.13
N GLN A 81 13.04 -15.70 -3.06
CA GLN A 81 12.69 -17.05 -2.58
C GLN A 81 11.24 -17.44 -2.89
N GLN A 82 10.33 -16.47 -2.95
CA GLN A 82 8.91 -16.72 -3.25
C GLN A 82 8.53 -16.35 -4.69
N GLY A 83 9.46 -15.81 -5.48
CA GLY A 83 9.25 -15.55 -6.90
C GLY A 83 8.26 -14.42 -7.18
N TYR A 84 8.20 -13.40 -6.34
CA TYR A 84 7.46 -12.16 -6.63
C TYR A 84 8.30 -11.25 -7.54
N ASP A 85 8.34 -11.59 -8.82
CA ASP A 85 9.18 -10.95 -9.83
C ASP A 85 8.60 -9.64 -10.38
N PHE A 86 7.34 -9.32 -10.04
CA PHE A 86 6.66 -8.12 -10.51
C PHE A 86 6.12 -7.26 -9.36
N LEU A 87 6.68 -6.06 -9.20
CA LEU A 87 6.10 -4.98 -8.39
C LEU A 87 5.02 -4.29 -9.23
N GLN A 88 3.76 -4.63 -8.97
CA GLN A 88 2.61 -4.10 -9.72
C GLN A 88 2.38 -2.63 -9.38
N ASP A 89 2.48 -2.28 -8.09
CA ASP A 89 2.27 -0.93 -7.59
C ASP A 89 3.00 -0.74 -6.24
N LEU A 90 3.32 0.52 -5.95
CA LEU A 90 3.85 0.99 -4.67
C LEU A 90 3.23 2.36 -4.42
N THR A 91 2.38 2.43 -3.40
CA THR A 91 1.61 3.63 -3.07
C THR A 91 1.60 3.85 -1.56
N ALA A 92 0.99 4.93 -1.10
CA ALA A 92 0.71 5.13 0.31
C ALA A 92 -0.75 5.51 0.55
N VAL A 93 -1.26 5.20 1.74
CA VAL A 93 -2.60 5.53 2.17
C VAL A 93 -2.52 6.35 3.45
N ASP A 94 -3.03 7.57 3.40
CA ASP A 94 -3.29 8.38 4.58
C ASP A 94 -4.78 8.35 4.89
N TYR A 95 -5.11 7.78 6.05
CA TYR A 95 -6.49 7.74 6.54
C TYR A 95 -6.87 9.00 7.35
N GLY A 96 -5.94 9.92 7.58
CA GLY A 96 -6.13 11.11 8.38
C GLY A 96 -6.37 10.83 9.87
N GLY A 97 -6.59 11.91 10.63
CA GLY A 97 -6.94 11.81 12.06
C GLY A 97 -5.78 11.40 12.97
N GLY A 98 -4.53 11.67 12.57
CA GLY A 98 -3.34 11.30 13.35
C GLY A 98 -2.93 9.82 13.23
N ARG A 99 -3.56 9.07 12.31
CA ARG A 99 -3.21 7.67 12.04
C ARG A 99 -1.90 7.58 11.26
N ALA A 100 -1.23 6.44 11.39
CA ALA A 100 -0.03 6.13 10.61
C ALA A 100 -0.34 6.12 9.11
N ILE A 101 0.60 6.61 8.30
CA ILE A 101 0.56 6.45 6.84
C ILE A 101 0.94 5.01 6.53
N GLN A 102 0.17 4.35 5.66
CA GLN A 102 0.47 2.99 5.24
C GLN A 102 1.19 3.01 3.90
N VAL A 103 2.46 2.59 3.85
CA VAL A 103 3.14 2.28 2.58
C VAL A 103 2.70 0.90 2.13
N VAL A 104 2.24 0.79 0.89
CA VAL A 104 1.61 -0.41 0.32
C VAL A 104 2.41 -0.88 -0.88
N TYR A 105 2.85 -2.13 -0.85
CA TYR A 105 3.49 -2.82 -1.97
C TYR A 105 2.52 -3.86 -2.53
N GLN A 106 2.16 -3.75 -3.80
CA GLN A 106 1.37 -4.76 -4.50
C GLN A 106 2.30 -5.65 -5.31
N LEU A 107 2.48 -6.89 -4.87
CA LEU A 107 3.37 -7.85 -5.51
C LEU A 107 2.60 -8.88 -6.32
N TRP A 108 3.21 -9.32 -7.41
CA TRP A 108 2.72 -10.39 -8.26
C TRP A 108 3.84 -11.36 -8.61
N SER A 109 3.55 -12.65 -8.52
CA SER A 109 4.40 -13.72 -9.06
C SER A 109 3.84 -14.16 -10.40
N ILE A 110 4.58 -13.91 -11.49
CA ILE A 110 4.12 -14.23 -12.84
C ILE A 110 4.02 -15.75 -13.03
N GLU A 111 5.04 -16.48 -12.58
CA GLU A 111 5.11 -17.93 -12.71
C GLU A 111 4.01 -18.63 -11.91
N ARG A 112 3.81 -18.20 -10.65
CA ARG A 112 2.86 -18.84 -9.72
C ARG A 112 1.44 -18.31 -9.87
N LYS A 113 1.25 -17.17 -10.54
CA LYS A 113 -0.02 -16.45 -10.68
C LYS A 113 -0.66 -16.12 -9.34
N LEU A 114 0.18 -15.63 -8.41
CA LEU A 114 -0.24 -15.26 -7.06
C LEU A 114 0.05 -13.78 -6.82
N ASN A 115 -0.89 -13.09 -6.17
CA ASN A 115 -0.68 -11.76 -5.64
C ASN A 115 -0.35 -11.82 -4.14
N LEU A 116 0.29 -10.77 -3.64
CA LEU A 116 0.40 -10.54 -2.20
C LEU A 116 0.57 -9.04 -1.98
N ARG A 117 -0.25 -8.47 -1.10
CA ARG A 117 -0.08 -7.09 -0.66
C ARG A 117 0.72 -7.07 0.62
N VAL A 118 1.76 -6.25 0.66
CA VAL A 118 2.57 -6.00 1.85
C VAL A 118 2.34 -4.57 2.29
N LYS A 119 2.06 -4.34 3.58
CA LYS A 119 1.85 -3.02 4.15
C LYS A 119 2.83 -2.74 5.28
N CYS A 120 3.35 -1.51 5.33
CA CYS A 120 4.15 -0.99 6.41
C CYS A 120 3.44 0.24 6.99
N GLU A 121 3.25 0.30 8.29
CA GLU A 121 2.59 1.43 8.97
C GLU A 121 3.66 2.37 9.53
N LEU A 122 3.75 3.57 8.97
CA LEU A 122 4.73 4.58 9.34
C LEU A 122 4.05 5.64 10.22
N PRO A 123 4.54 5.89 11.43
CA PRO A 123 3.99 6.96 12.27
C PRO A 123 4.30 8.33 11.64
N LEU A 124 3.41 9.30 11.86
CA LEU A 124 3.48 10.62 11.19
C LEU A 124 4.75 11.43 11.52
N ASP A 125 5.41 11.12 12.63
CA ASP A 125 6.68 11.73 13.05
C ASP A 125 7.93 11.00 12.52
N ALA A 126 7.76 9.86 11.84
CA ALA A 126 8.84 9.09 11.23
C ALA A 126 8.41 8.48 9.87
N LEU A 127 8.19 9.35 8.88
CA LEU A 127 7.84 8.98 7.51
C LEU A 127 9.06 8.57 6.68
N GLU A 128 9.79 7.55 7.12
CA GLU A 128 10.97 7.03 6.42
C GLU A 128 11.03 5.50 6.38
N ILE A 129 11.44 4.96 5.23
CA ILE A 129 11.56 3.52 4.98
C ILE A 129 12.71 3.26 4.00
N ASP A 130 13.28 2.05 3.97
CA ASP A 130 14.35 1.73 3.02
C ASP A 130 13.80 1.55 1.60
N THR A 131 14.56 2.03 0.60
CA THR A 131 14.21 1.86 -0.81
C THR A 131 14.21 0.40 -1.22
N VAL A 132 13.31 0.04 -2.14
CA VAL A 132 13.27 -1.23 -2.86
C VAL A 132 13.62 -1.07 -4.34
N TYR A 133 14.18 0.08 -4.74
CA TYR A 133 14.72 0.33 -6.07
C TYR A 133 15.63 -0.78 -6.60
N PHE A 134 16.50 -1.31 -5.75
CA PHE A 134 17.42 -2.39 -6.12
C PHE A 134 16.72 -3.76 -6.29
N LEU A 135 15.50 -3.88 -5.77
CA LEU A 135 14.68 -5.08 -5.90
C LEU A 135 13.91 -5.08 -7.22
N TRP A 136 13.18 -3.98 -7.49
CA TRP A 136 12.44 -3.77 -8.72
C TRP A 136 12.69 -2.38 -9.27
N ARG A 137 13.12 -2.29 -10.54
CA ARG A 137 13.38 -1.00 -11.21
C ARG A 137 12.15 -0.10 -11.32
N ALA A 138 10.94 -0.69 -11.27
CA ALA A 138 9.69 0.06 -11.27
C ALA A 138 9.56 0.98 -10.05
N ALA A 139 10.23 0.64 -8.92
CA ALA A 139 10.15 1.42 -7.69
C ALA A 139 10.76 2.82 -7.83
N ASP A 140 11.59 3.10 -8.84
CA ASP A 140 12.12 4.45 -9.11
C ASP A 140 10.99 5.50 -9.15
N TRP A 141 10.03 5.27 -10.03
CA TRP A 141 8.93 6.20 -10.23
C TRP A 141 7.93 6.15 -9.08
N LEU A 142 7.64 4.96 -8.57
CA LEU A 142 6.61 4.76 -7.54
C LEU A 142 7.05 5.34 -6.18
N GLU A 143 8.31 5.14 -5.78
CA GLU A 143 8.84 5.75 -4.54
C GLU A 143 8.86 7.27 -4.64
N ARG A 144 9.17 7.83 -5.82
CA ARG A 144 9.13 9.28 -6.06
C ARG A 144 7.72 9.84 -6.05
N GLU A 145 6.75 9.09 -6.55
CA GLU A 145 5.33 9.44 -6.46
C GLU A 145 4.88 9.51 -4.99
N VAL A 146 5.18 8.46 -4.22
CA VAL A 146 4.83 8.42 -2.79
C VAL A 146 5.55 9.51 -1.99
N TYR A 147 6.82 9.77 -2.30
CA TYR A 147 7.54 10.90 -1.71
C TYR A 147 6.87 12.24 -2.02
N ASP A 148 6.48 12.47 -3.28
CA ASP A 148 5.88 13.73 -3.71
C ASP A 148 4.46 13.94 -3.15
N MET A 149 3.67 12.87 -3.00
CA MET A 149 2.29 12.95 -2.51
C MET A 149 2.18 12.89 -0.99
N PHE A 150 2.99 12.06 -0.32
CA PHE A 150 2.83 11.72 1.10
C PHE A 150 4.05 12.07 1.96
N GLY A 151 5.13 12.56 1.36
CA GLY A 151 6.34 12.96 2.10
C GLY A 151 7.18 11.81 2.63
N VAL A 152 6.87 10.55 2.26
CA VAL A 152 7.64 9.38 2.72
C VAL A 152 9.02 9.37 2.08
N VAL A 153 10.07 9.36 2.92
CA VAL A 153 11.46 9.33 2.49
C VAL A 153 11.95 7.90 2.33
N PHE A 154 12.34 7.54 1.11
CA PHE A 154 12.93 6.23 0.79
C PHE A 154 14.47 6.29 0.91
N ARG A 155 15.01 5.76 2.01
CA ARG A 155 16.45 5.77 2.31
C ARG A 155 17.22 4.93 1.28
N GLY A 156 18.27 5.51 0.70
CA GLY A 156 19.11 4.85 -0.31
C GLY A 156 18.62 4.97 -1.75
N HIS A 157 17.47 5.62 -2.01
CA HIS A 157 16.98 5.82 -3.37
C HIS A 157 17.92 6.74 -4.17
N PRO A 158 18.32 6.38 -5.40
CA PRO A 158 19.37 7.10 -6.14
C PRO A 158 18.95 8.50 -6.63
N ASP A 159 17.65 8.74 -6.85
CA ASP A 159 17.13 10.01 -7.36
C ASP A 159 15.77 10.37 -6.76
N LEU A 160 15.69 10.51 -5.42
CA LEU A 160 14.44 10.83 -4.74
C LEU A 160 14.10 12.33 -4.88
N ARG A 161 13.43 12.68 -5.97
CA ARG A 161 12.92 14.03 -6.25
C ARG A 161 11.46 13.96 -6.65
N ARG A 162 10.73 15.06 -6.37
CA ARG A 162 9.32 15.27 -6.77
C ARG A 162 9.12 15.04 -8.28
N ILE A 163 7.96 14.52 -8.67
CA ILE A 163 7.65 14.17 -10.08
C ILE A 163 6.25 14.57 -10.56
N LEU A 164 5.28 14.72 -9.66
CA LEU A 164 3.90 15.08 -9.97
C LEU A 164 3.64 16.56 -9.70
N MET A 165 4.12 17.11 -8.58
CA MET A 165 3.76 18.45 -8.15
C MET A 165 4.51 19.54 -8.93
N PRO A 166 3.86 20.68 -9.24
CA PRO A 166 4.50 21.80 -9.92
C PRO A 166 5.74 22.31 -9.17
N TYR A 167 6.76 22.75 -9.91
CA TYR A 167 8.02 23.26 -9.33
C TYR A 167 7.85 24.46 -8.39
N ASN A 168 6.76 25.22 -8.52
CA ASN A 168 6.42 26.37 -7.69
C ASN A 168 5.57 26.00 -6.45
N TYR A 169 5.40 24.71 -6.16
CA TYR A 169 4.70 24.25 -4.97
C TYR A 169 5.55 24.51 -3.73
N ALA A 170 5.17 25.54 -2.97
CA ALA A 170 5.99 26.15 -1.92
C ALA A 170 6.01 25.37 -0.61
N GLU A 171 4.96 24.60 -0.27
CA GLU A 171 4.88 23.80 0.97
C GLU A 171 3.66 22.88 0.92
N GLY A 172 3.81 21.66 1.44
CA GLY A 172 2.74 20.68 1.63
C GLY A 172 3.28 19.25 1.71
N HIS A 173 3.28 18.69 2.92
CA HIS A 173 3.21 17.28 3.27
C HIS A 173 2.51 17.23 4.65
#